data_AF-A0A8R2D1L8-F1
#
_entry.id   AF-A0A8R2D1L8-F1
#
_cell.length_a   1.000
_cell.length_b   1.000
_cell.length_c   1.000
_cell.angle_alpha   90.00
_cell.angle_beta   90.00
_cell.angle_gamma   90.00
#
_symmetry.space_group_name_H-M   'P 1'
#
loop_
_entity.id
_entity.type
_entity.pdbx_description
1 polymer ?
#
loop_
_entity_poly.entity_id
_entity_poly.type
_entity_poly.pdbx_seq_one_letter_code
_entity_poly.pdbx_strand_id
1 'polypeptide(L)'
;MHELLTDDQKLQQNINKIEEQSRRSVATINVLEIQNTFLEHTAILTVFLNQFAWETQNLQSIVNSALNGLMHTNVYLPSQLIHELKQIQLTLPSTLELPITESHLSIPELFRTSKLSVVYIQQNLVFVTRIPLLSNFRFNLFHNIPLPIPTNKGNILIIEPQAQYLAISDTNEYHFSLTDDQYEKCETLFSFKLCVNPEAISKSKHQENCEVSLYNSPYQTIGACNFKYMNLNTTIWHKLYLQNAWLYY
;
A
#
# COMPACT_ATOMS: atom_id res chain seq x y z
N MET A 1 -18.84 -56.94 82.52
CA MET A 1 -17.74 -57.55 81.73
C MET A 1 -18.15 -57.83 80.29
N HIS A 2 -19.39 -58.27 80.01
CA HIS A 2 -19.88 -58.49 78.64
C HIS A 2 -20.06 -57.19 77.83
N GLU A 3 -20.61 -56.13 78.44
CA GLU A 3 -20.81 -54.81 77.79
C GLU A 3 -19.50 -54.13 77.34
N LEU A 4 -18.44 -54.23 78.17
CA LEU A 4 -17.10 -53.71 77.86
C LEU A 4 -16.44 -54.43 76.66
N LEU A 5 -16.73 -55.72 76.47
CA LEU A 5 -16.23 -56.48 75.32
C LEU A 5 -16.92 -56.06 74.01
N THR A 6 -18.22 -55.76 74.07
CA THR A 6 -18.99 -55.26 72.92
C THR A 6 -18.58 -53.86 72.50
N ASP A 7 -18.24 -52.98 73.46
CA ASP A 7 -17.80 -51.62 73.15
C ASP A 7 -16.39 -51.61 72.53
N ASP A 8 -15.48 -52.47 73.00
CA ASP A 8 -14.15 -52.62 72.41
C ASP A 8 -14.23 -53.20 70.98
N GLN A 9 -15.08 -54.20 70.76
CA GLN A 9 -15.33 -54.73 69.41
C GLN A 9 -15.90 -53.67 68.47
N LYS A 10 -16.82 -52.83 68.96
CA LYS A 10 -17.41 -51.74 68.17
C LYS A 10 -16.40 -50.63 67.88
N LEU A 11 -15.50 -50.34 68.81
CA LEU A 11 -14.40 -49.40 68.62
C LEU A 11 -13.44 -49.90 67.54
N GLN A 12 -13.02 -51.17 67.60
CA GLN A 12 -12.15 -51.79 66.60
C GLN A 12 -12.79 -51.79 65.21
N GLN A 13 -14.09 -52.08 65.11
CA GLN A 13 -14.81 -51.98 63.84
C GLN A 13 -14.82 -50.55 63.26
N ASN A 14 -15.02 -49.54 64.12
CA ASN A 14 -14.97 -48.15 63.69
C ASN A 14 -13.57 -47.72 63.24
N ILE A 15 -12.51 -48.15 63.94
CA ILE A 15 -11.12 -47.90 63.57
C ILE A 15 -10.83 -48.49 62.19
N ASN A 16 -11.17 -49.77 61.98
CA ASN A 16 -10.96 -50.43 60.69
C ASN A 16 -11.72 -49.74 59.55
N LYS A 17 -12.95 -49.30 59.82
CA LYS A 17 -13.75 -48.54 58.84
C LYS A 17 -13.13 -47.19 58.49
N ILE A 18 -12.58 -46.48 59.47
CA ILE A 18 -11.89 -45.21 59.26
C ILE A 18 -10.58 -45.42 58.49
N GLU A 19 -9.81 -46.47 58.81
CA GLU A 19 -8.60 -46.82 58.05
C GLU A 19 -8.90 -47.13 56.59
N GLU A 20 -9.95 -47.90 56.32
CA GLU A 20 -10.38 -48.20 54.95
C GLU A 20 -10.83 -46.94 54.20
N GLN A 21 -11.60 -46.07 54.86
CA GLN A 21 -12.01 -44.79 54.29
C GLN A 21 -10.80 -43.88 54.04
N SER A 22 -9.84 -43.82 54.96
CA SER A 22 -8.61 -43.04 54.82
C SER A 22 -7.77 -43.51 53.63
N ARG A 23 -7.59 -44.83 53.48
CA ARG A 23 -6.88 -45.41 52.32
C ARG A 23 -7.59 -45.09 51.00
N ARG A 24 -8.92 -45.18 50.95
CA ARG A 24 -9.71 -44.81 49.76
C ARG A 24 -9.61 -43.32 49.43
N SER A 25 -9.61 -42.45 50.44
CA SER A 25 -9.44 -41.01 50.26
C SER A 25 -8.05 -40.67 49.71
N VAL A 26 -6.98 -41.28 50.24
CA VAL A 26 -5.60 -41.09 49.74
C VAL A 26 -5.48 -41.56 48.28
N ALA A 27 -6.04 -42.72 47.93
CA ALA A 27 -6.03 -43.21 46.55
C ALA A 27 -6.78 -42.26 45.59
N THR A 28 -7.94 -41.76 46.01
CA THR A 28 -8.72 -40.77 45.22
C THR A 28 -7.95 -39.46 45.04
N ILE A 29 -7.29 -38.96 46.09
CA ILE A 29 -6.47 -37.74 46.02
C ILE A 29 -5.34 -37.90 45.02
N ASN A 30 -4.60 -39.01 45.05
CA ASN A 30 -3.52 -39.27 44.10
C ASN A 30 -4.03 -39.33 42.64
N VAL A 31 -5.20 -39.92 42.41
CA VAL A 31 -5.83 -39.96 41.07
C VAL A 31 -6.22 -38.56 40.62
N LEU A 32 -6.81 -37.74 41.50
CA LEU A 32 -7.18 -36.36 41.20
C LEU A 32 -5.96 -35.48 40.92
N GLU A 33 -4.87 -35.67 41.66
CA GLU A 33 -3.60 -34.97 41.43
C GLU A 33 -3.06 -35.28 40.03
N ILE A 34 -2.99 -36.56 39.66
CA ILE A 34 -2.56 -36.99 38.32
C ILE A 34 -3.48 -36.42 37.23
N GLN A 35 -4.80 -36.48 37.42
CA GLN A 35 -5.76 -35.91 36.48
C GLN A 35 -5.57 -34.40 36.32
N ASN A 36 -5.37 -33.69 37.42
CA ASN A 36 -5.16 -32.24 37.39
C ASN A 36 -3.87 -31.88 36.65
N THR A 37 -2.75 -32.55 36.95
CA THR A 37 -1.49 -32.36 36.21
C THR A 37 -1.65 -32.68 34.72
N PHE A 38 -2.37 -33.75 34.38
CA PHE A 38 -2.63 -34.09 32.98
C PHE A 38 -3.47 -33.03 32.26
N LEU A 39 -4.49 -32.49 32.92
CA LEU A 39 -5.32 -31.41 32.39
C LEU A 39 -4.52 -30.12 32.22
N GLU A 40 -3.65 -29.77 33.17
CA GLU A 40 -2.75 -28.61 33.09
C GLU A 40 -1.81 -28.73 31.88
N HIS A 41 -1.14 -29.88 31.70
CA HIS A 41 -0.29 -30.12 30.54
C HIS A 41 -1.08 -30.09 29.22
N THR A 42 -2.28 -30.66 29.19
CA THR A 42 -3.14 -30.64 28.01
C THR A 42 -3.55 -29.21 27.65
N ALA A 43 -3.88 -28.38 28.65
CA ALA A 43 -4.23 -26.97 28.44
C ALA A 43 -3.04 -26.19 27.87
N ILE A 44 -1.85 -26.35 28.45
CA ILE A 44 -0.62 -25.70 27.96
C ILE A 44 -0.31 -26.13 26.52
N LEU A 45 -0.35 -27.44 26.23
CA LEU A 45 -0.11 -27.96 24.89
C LEU A 45 -1.12 -27.40 23.89
N THR A 46 -2.39 -27.31 24.26
CA THR A 46 -3.45 -26.75 23.42
C THR A 46 -3.18 -25.28 23.10
N VAL A 47 -2.75 -24.48 24.07
CA VAL A 47 -2.36 -23.08 23.85
C VAL A 47 -1.19 -22.99 22.87
N PHE A 48 -0.15 -23.79 23.05
CA PHE A 48 1.01 -23.80 22.14
C PHE A 48 0.64 -24.23 20.71
N LEU A 49 -0.17 -25.27 20.55
CA LEU A 49 -0.61 -25.72 19.23
C LEU A 49 -1.44 -24.65 18.52
N ASN A 50 -2.33 -23.97 19.25
CA ASN A 50 -3.12 -22.87 18.70
C ASN A 50 -2.25 -21.68 18.31
N GLN A 51 -1.26 -21.32 19.13
CA GLN A 51 -0.31 -20.26 18.80
C GLN A 51 0.49 -20.63 17.55
N PHE A 52 1.04 -21.84 17.48
CA PHE A 52 1.80 -22.31 16.33
C PHE A 52 0.97 -22.32 15.04
N ALA A 53 -0.30 -22.77 15.13
CA ALA A 53 -1.22 -22.73 14.01
C ALA A 53 -1.49 -21.29 13.53
N TRP A 54 -1.71 -20.36 14.46
CA TRP A 54 -1.93 -18.95 14.15
C TRP A 54 -0.70 -18.29 13.52
N GLU A 55 0.49 -18.51 14.08
CA GLU A 55 1.76 -17.99 13.54
C GLU A 55 2.03 -18.52 12.14
N THR A 56 1.77 -19.81 11.90
CA THR A 56 1.93 -20.44 10.59
C THR A 56 0.96 -19.84 9.56
N GLN A 57 -0.31 -19.68 9.92
CA GLN A 57 -1.31 -19.04 9.05
C GLN A 57 -0.96 -17.58 8.75
N ASN A 58 -0.50 -16.84 9.75
CA ASN A 58 -0.05 -15.46 9.59
C ASN A 58 1.15 -15.36 8.66
N LEU A 59 2.16 -16.21 8.84
CA LEU A 59 3.33 -16.26 7.96
C LEU A 59 2.94 -16.59 6.52
N GLN A 60 2.04 -17.55 6.34
CA GLN A 60 1.50 -17.91 5.02
C GLN A 60 0.81 -16.70 4.35
N SER A 61 0.00 -15.95 5.11
CA SER A 61 -0.65 -14.73 4.62
C SER A 61 0.38 -13.69 4.16
N ILE A 62 1.39 -13.43 5.00
CA ILE A 62 2.48 -12.48 4.69
C ILE A 62 3.22 -12.89 3.41
N VAL A 63 3.60 -14.16 3.29
CA VAL A 63 4.30 -14.69 2.11
C VAL A 63 3.44 -14.56 0.86
N ASN A 64 2.15 -14.90 0.95
CA ASN A 64 1.22 -14.76 -0.17
C ASN A 64 1.08 -13.30 -0.61
N SER A 65 0.97 -12.35 0.33
CA SER A 65 0.96 -10.92 -0.01
C SER A 65 2.25 -10.50 -0.71
N ALA A 66 3.42 -10.91 -0.18
CA ALA A 66 4.72 -10.60 -0.76
C ALA A 66 4.91 -11.19 -2.17
N LEU A 67 4.42 -12.41 -2.43
CA LEU A 67 4.44 -13.03 -3.76
C LEU A 67 3.59 -12.27 -4.78
N ASN A 68 2.51 -11.62 -4.32
CA ASN A 68 1.69 -10.72 -5.13
C ASN A 68 2.23 -9.28 -5.20
N GLY A 69 3.40 -9.01 -4.60
CA GLY A 69 3.99 -7.67 -4.56
C GLY A 69 3.36 -6.72 -3.55
N LEU A 70 2.40 -7.19 -2.74
CA LEU A 70 1.61 -6.37 -1.82
C LEU A 70 2.23 -6.34 -0.42
N MET A 71 2.21 -5.18 0.21
CA MET A 71 2.62 -5.03 1.61
C MET A 71 1.59 -5.63 2.56
N HIS A 72 2.07 -6.39 3.57
CA HIS A 72 1.24 -6.93 4.64
C HIS A 72 1.53 -6.20 5.96
N THR A 73 0.49 -5.83 6.71
CA THR A 73 0.59 -5.02 7.94
C THR A 73 1.37 -5.69 9.07
N ASN A 74 1.43 -7.02 9.08
CA ASN A 74 2.21 -7.77 10.08
C ASN A 74 3.72 -7.85 9.77
N VAL A 75 4.19 -7.31 8.62
CA VAL A 75 5.63 -7.19 8.34
C VAL A 75 6.24 -5.99 9.06
N TYR A 76 5.51 -4.86 9.09
CA TYR A 76 5.91 -3.64 9.79
C TYR A 76 4.73 -3.04 10.53
N LEU A 77 4.90 -2.77 11.82
CA LEU A 77 3.92 -1.97 12.54
C LEU A 77 3.89 -0.56 11.92
N PRO A 78 2.72 -0.01 11.54
CA PRO A 78 2.65 1.27 10.83
C PRO A 78 3.36 2.42 11.55
N SER A 79 3.29 2.47 12.88
CA SER A 79 3.95 3.48 13.69
C SER A 79 5.48 3.42 13.61
N GLN A 80 6.05 2.21 13.62
CA GLN A 80 7.49 2.00 13.47
C GLN A 80 7.95 2.38 12.07
N LEU A 81 7.23 1.94 11.04
CA LEU A 81 7.55 2.29 9.66
C LEU A 81 7.57 3.81 9.45
N ILE A 82 6.55 4.53 9.94
CA ILE A 82 6.51 6.00 9.87
C ILE A 82 7.72 6.62 10.56
N HIS A 83 8.08 6.11 11.75
CA HIS A 83 9.22 6.62 12.48
C HIS A 83 10.52 6.47 11.69
N GLU A 84 10.80 5.27 11.17
CA GLU A 84 11.99 5.00 10.35
C GLU A 84 12.03 5.84 9.08
N LEU A 85 10.89 5.98 8.39
CA LEU A 85 10.81 6.81 7.18
C LEU A 85 11.10 8.28 7.48
N LYS A 86 10.64 8.81 8.62
CA LYS A 86 10.99 10.17 9.04
C LYS A 86 12.49 10.32 9.31
N GLN A 87 13.16 9.31 9.86
CA GLN A 87 14.61 9.35 10.04
C GLN A 87 15.33 9.32 8.70
N ILE A 88 14.90 8.46 7.78
CA ILE A 88 15.46 8.39 6.42
C ILE A 88 15.30 9.72 5.69
N GLN A 89 14.14 10.38 5.82
CA GLN A 89 13.88 11.68 5.19
C GLN A 89 14.94 12.74 5.52
N LEU A 90 15.49 12.73 6.75
CA LEU A 90 16.53 13.67 7.17
C LEU A 90 17.87 13.47 6.44
N THR A 91 18.08 12.30 5.85
CA THR A 91 19.31 11.93 5.13
C THR A 91 19.19 12.05 3.62
N LEU A 92 17.96 12.25 3.10
CA LEU A 92 17.73 12.33 1.67
C LEU A 92 18.25 13.65 1.09
N PRO A 93 18.71 13.64 -0.18
CA PRO A 93 18.99 14.87 -0.91
C PRO A 93 17.74 15.76 -0.98
N SER A 94 17.93 17.08 -1.02
CA SER A 94 16.84 18.06 -1.04
C SER A 94 15.86 17.94 -2.21
N THR A 95 16.26 17.24 -3.29
CA THR A 95 15.44 17.01 -4.49
C THR A 95 14.51 15.79 -4.38
N LEU A 96 14.69 14.98 -3.33
CA LEU A 96 13.94 13.75 -3.11
C LEU A 96 13.19 13.83 -1.79
N GLU A 97 11.97 13.37 -1.81
CA GLU A 97 11.13 13.25 -0.63
C GLU A 97 10.49 11.86 -0.57
N LEU A 98 10.28 11.38 0.63
CA LEU A 98 9.43 10.23 0.85
C LEU A 98 7.97 10.66 0.77
N PRO A 99 7.07 9.78 0.33
CA PRO A 99 5.62 10.02 0.29
C PRO A 99 4.99 10.02 1.69
N ILE A 100 5.58 10.74 2.64
CA ILE A 100 5.17 10.85 4.05
C ILE A 100 5.14 12.30 4.54
N THR A 101 5.74 13.26 3.82
CA THR A 101 5.89 14.64 4.28
C THR A 101 4.77 15.55 3.77
N GLU A 102 4.02 16.06 4.74
CA GLU A 102 2.98 17.09 4.68
C GLU A 102 1.80 16.85 3.71
N SER A 103 0.68 16.48 4.34
CA SER A 103 -0.69 16.40 3.82
C SER A 103 -1.10 15.09 3.10
N HIS A 104 -1.81 14.26 3.86
CA HIS A 104 -2.80 13.27 3.41
C HIS A 104 -2.39 11.99 2.65
N LEU A 105 -1.11 11.71 2.41
CA LEU A 105 -0.74 10.34 2.03
C LEU A 105 -1.00 9.40 3.22
N SER A 106 -2.13 8.73 3.15
CA SER A 106 -2.57 7.80 4.17
C SER A 106 -1.63 6.59 4.15
N ILE A 107 -1.37 5.96 5.30
CA ILE A 107 -0.61 4.69 5.37
C ILE A 107 -1.06 3.67 4.29
N PRO A 108 -2.37 3.54 3.99
CA PRO A 108 -2.83 2.77 2.85
C PRO A 108 -2.17 3.10 1.50
N GLU A 109 -1.95 4.36 1.16
CA GLU A 109 -1.32 4.74 -0.12
C GLU A 109 0.18 4.46 -0.14
N LEU A 110 0.86 4.64 0.99
CA LEU A 110 2.24 4.20 1.14
C LEU A 110 2.34 2.70 0.89
N PHE A 111 1.44 1.91 1.45
CA PHE A 111 1.40 0.46 1.25
C PHE A 111 1.03 0.09 -0.19
N ARG A 112 0.18 0.88 -0.86
CA ARG A 112 -0.24 0.65 -2.25
C ARG A 112 0.87 0.92 -3.26
N THR A 113 1.63 1.99 -3.04
CA THR A 113 2.74 2.42 -3.91
C THR A 113 4.05 1.67 -3.64
N SER A 114 4.17 1.04 -2.47
CA SER A 114 5.32 0.23 -2.09
C SER A 114 5.19 -1.21 -2.59
N LYS A 115 6.32 -1.81 -2.99
CA LYS A 115 6.37 -3.21 -3.41
C LYS A 115 7.03 -4.05 -2.35
N LEU A 116 6.40 -5.15 -1.96
CA LEU A 116 7.01 -6.17 -1.11
C LEU A 116 7.55 -7.30 -1.97
N SER A 117 8.72 -7.84 -1.62
CA SER A 117 9.22 -9.09 -2.17
C SER A 117 9.72 -9.97 -1.05
N VAL A 118 9.68 -11.27 -1.25
CA VAL A 118 10.22 -12.24 -0.30
C VAL A 118 11.30 -13.07 -0.98
N VAL A 119 12.43 -13.23 -0.30
CA VAL A 119 13.53 -14.10 -0.74
C VAL A 119 13.92 -15.04 0.40
N TYR A 120 14.30 -16.26 0.05
CA TYR A 120 14.75 -17.25 1.02
C TYR A 120 16.26 -17.42 0.93
N ILE A 121 16.98 -17.06 2.00
CA ILE A 121 18.44 -17.04 2.05
C ILE A 121 18.89 -17.69 3.35
N GLN A 122 19.74 -18.72 3.26
CA GLN A 122 20.35 -19.36 4.44
C GLN A 122 19.34 -19.72 5.54
N GLN A 123 18.23 -20.35 5.17
CA GLN A 123 17.14 -20.72 6.10
C GLN A 123 16.33 -19.56 6.67
N ASN A 124 16.54 -18.33 6.19
CA ASN A 124 15.78 -17.15 6.60
C ASN A 124 14.89 -16.65 5.46
N LEU A 125 13.67 -16.25 5.81
CA LEU A 125 12.81 -15.46 4.94
C LEU A 125 13.17 -13.99 5.12
N VAL A 126 13.62 -13.35 4.03
CA VAL A 126 13.96 -11.94 4.01
C VAL A 126 12.90 -11.21 3.19
N PHE A 127 12.20 -10.28 3.86
CA PHE A 127 11.22 -9.40 3.25
C PHE A 127 11.91 -8.12 2.80
N VAL A 128 11.81 -7.80 1.51
CA VAL A 128 12.42 -6.62 0.91
C VAL A 128 11.31 -5.69 0.47
N THR A 129 11.14 -4.61 1.23
CA THR A 129 10.20 -3.53 0.89
C THR A 129 10.90 -2.48 0.04
N ARG A 130 10.32 -2.18 -1.12
CA ARG A 130 10.76 -1.08 -2.00
C ARG A 130 9.73 0.04 -1.93
N ILE A 131 10.11 1.13 -1.28
CA ILE A 131 9.31 2.33 -1.14
C ILE A 131 9.81 3.34 -2.18
N PRO A 132 8.95 3.84 -3.08
CA PRO A 132 9.38 4.82 -4.07
C PRO A 132 9.75 6.14 -3.38
N LEU A 133 10.85 6.74 -3.85
CA LEU A 133 11.14 8.14 -3.57
C LEU A 133 10.40 9.00 -4.58
N LEU A 134 9.84 10.11 -4.10
CA LEU A 134 9.21 11.12 -4.92
C LEU A 134 10.22 12.22 -5.22
N SER A 135 10.08 12.83 -6.39
CA SER A 135 10.70 14.12 -6.63
C SER A 135 9.92 15.20 -5.89
N ASN A 136 10.63 16.18 -5.32
CA ASN A 136 10.01 17.37 -4.74
C ASN A 136 9.41 18.33 -5.78
N PHE A 137 9.54 18.04 -7.07
CA PHE A 137 8.90 18.81 -8.14
C PHE A 137 7.44 18.40 -8.29
N ARG A 138 6.54 19.34 -8.00
CA ARG A 138 5.11 19.21 -8.29
C ARG A 138 4.81 19.75 -9.67
N PHE A 139 3.97 19.03 -10.40
CA PHE A 139 3.57 19.38 -11.76
C PHE A 139 2.05 19.44 -11.87
N ASN A 140 1.57 20.45 -12.57
CA ASN A 140 0.20 20.55 -13.03
C ASN A 140 0.10 19.88 -14.39
N LEU A 141 -0.85 18.97 -14.54
CA LEU A 141 -1.07 18.22 -15.77
C LEU A 141 -2.19 18.86 -16.58
N PHE A 142 -1.91 19.17 -17.85
CA PHE A 142 -2.84 19.73 -18.82
C PHE A 142 -3.07 18.71 -19.93
N HIS A 143 -4.34 18.55 -20.33
CA HIS A 143 -4.72 17.76 -21.49
C HIS A 143 -4.79 18.65 -22.73
N ASN A 144 -3.95 18.37 -23.71
CA ASN A 144 -3.79 19.17 -24.93
C ASN A 144 -4.92 18.83 -25.91
N ILE A 145 -5.95 19.68 -25.93
CA ILE A 145 -7.07 19.55 -26.87
C ILE A 145 -6.86 20.54 -28.03
N PRO A 146 -6.62 20.06 -29.26
CA PRO A 146 -6.50 20.93 -30.42
C PRO A 146 -7.86 21.57 -30.75
N LEU A 147 -7.91 22.90 -30.81
CA LEU A 147 -9.11 23.64 -31.19
C LEU A 147 -8.98 24.20 -32.61
N PRO A 148 -10.07 24.26 -33.39
CA PRO A 148 -10.03 24.76 -34.76
C PRO A 148 -9.92 26.28 -34.77
N ILE A 149 -9.04 26.79 -35.61
CA ILE A 149 -8.87 28.22 -35.84
C ILE A 149 -9.40 28.53 -37.25
N PRO A 150 -10.48 29.32 -37.40
CA PRO A 150 -11.01 29.65 -38.71
C PRO A 150 -10.00 30.49 -39.50
N THR A 151 -9.85 30.19 -40.79
CA THR A 151 -9.00 30.96 -41.70
C THR A 151 -9.85 31.80 -42.65
N ASN A 152 -9.27 32.88 -43.18
CA ASN A 152 -9.95 33.78 -44.13
C ASN A 152 -10.40 33.09 -45.44
N LYS A 153 -9.92 31.87 -45.72
CA LYS A 153 -10.22 31.10 -46.94
C LYS A 153 -11.36 30.08 -46.77
N GLY A 154 -12.05 30.08 -45.62
CA GLY A 154 -13.14 29.14 -45.33
C GLY A 154 -12.68 27.76 -44.83
N ASN A 155 -11.39 27.50 -44.80
CA ASN A 155 -10.80 26.28 -44.21
C ASN A 155 -10.47 26.54 -42.73
N ILE A 156 -10.25 25.49 -41.96
CA ILE A 156 -9.76 25.58 -40.58
C ILE A 156 -8.29 25.19 -40.47
N LEU A 157 -7.63 25.77 -39.48
CA LEU A 157 -6.28 25.46 -39.03
C LEU A 157 -6.35 24.75 -37.69
N ILE A 158 -5.66 23.63 -37.56
CA ILE A 158 -5.47 22.92 -36.29
C ILE A 158 -3.98 22.87 -35.98
N ILE A 159 -3.63 23.19 -34.74
CA ILE A 159 -2.29 22.95 -34.20
C ILE A 159 -2.31 21.53 -33.64
N GLU A 160 -1.62 20.59 -34.28
CA GLU A 160 -1.57 19.20 -33.83
C GLU A 160 -0.59 19.08 -32.64
N PRO A 161 -1.06 18.64 -31.46
CA PRO A 161 -0.17 18.41 -30.33
C PRO A 161 0.75 17.23 -30.61
N GLN A 162 2.02 17.37 -30.24
CA GLN A 162 3.05 16.34 -30.25
C GLN A 162 2.81 15.31 -29.15
N ALA A 163 2.17 15.71 -28.04
CA ALA A 163 1.78 14.81 -26.95
C ALA A 163 0.41 15.18 -26.37
N GLN A 164 -0.32 14.19 -25.86
CA GLN A 164 -1.67 14.39 -25.33
C GLN A 164 -1.68 15.16 -24.01
N TYR A 165 -0.66 14.97 -23.16
CA TYR A 165 -0.57 15.69 -21.90
C TYR A 165 0.73 16.49 -21.80
N LEU A 166 0.61 17.67 -21.22
CA LEU A 166 1.72 18.53 -20.85
C LEU A 166 1.72 18.70 -19.32
N ALA A 167 2.84 18.36 -18.69
CA ALA A 167 3.06 18.59 -17.27
C ALA A 167 4.01 19.77 -17.09
N ILE A 168 3.62 20.77 -16.29
CA ILE A 168 4.42 21.97 -16.02
C ILE A 168 4.57 22.16 -14.51
N SER A 169 5.78 22.46 -14.05
CA SER A 169 6.05 22.66 -12.63
C SER A 169 5.36 23.91 -12.09
N ASP A 170 5.12 23.99 -10.78
CA ASP A 170 4.53 25.18 -10.15
C ASP A 170 5.35 26.46 -10.39
N THR A 171 6.67 26.33 -10.57
CA THR A 171 7.59 27.43 -10.92
C THR A 171 7.66 27.72 -12.42
N ASN A 172 7.02 26.91 -13.25
CA ASN A 172 7.11 26.93 -14.72
C ASN A 172 8.54 26.75 -15.29
N GLU A 173 9.47 26.29 -14.47
CA GLU A 173 10.87 26.07 -14.86
C GLU A 173 11.10 24.72 -15.53
N TYR A 174 10.27 23.74 -15.19
CA TYR A 174 10.39 22.36 -15.65
C TYR A 174 9.10 21.91 -16.32
N HIS A 175 9.24 21.08 -17.35
CA HIS A 175 8.12 20.43 -17.99
C HIS A 175 8.50 19.03 -18.47
N PHE A 176 7.47 18.24 -18.74
CA PHE A 176 7.57 17.02 -19.52
C PHE A 176 6.24 16.76 -20.19
N SER A 177 6.25 15.89 -21.20
CA SER A 177 5.05 15.48 -21.92
C SER A 177 4.74 14.02 -21.64
N LEU A 178 3.46 13.65 -21.72
CA LEU A 178 3.03 12.26 -21.66
C LEU A 178 2.12 11.94 -22.84
N THR A 179 2.28 10.75 -23.39
CA THR A 179 1.28 10.13 -24.26
C THR A 179 0.14 9.53 -23.44
N ASP A 180 -0.99 9.20 -24.08
CA ASP A 180 -2.07 8.46 -23.43
C ASP A 180 -1.56 7.17 -22.76
N ASP A 181 -0.74 6.38 -23.47
CA ASP A 181 -0.17 5.13 -22.96
C ASP A 181 0.72 5.32 -21.72
N GLN A 182 1.47 6.44 -21.67
CA GLN A 182 2.30 6.78 -20.51
C GLN A 182 1.45 7.25 -19.34
N TYR A 183 0.43 8.08 -19.61
CA TYR A 183 -0.50 8.57 -18.60
C TYR A 183 -1.29 7.44 -17.95
N GLU A 184 -1.77 6.46 -18.72
CA GLU A 184 -2.51 5.30 -18.20
C GLU A 184 -1.66 4.37 -17.32
N LYS A 185 -0.34 4.35 -17.50
CA LYS A 185 0.59 3.60 -16.64
C LYS A 185 0.86 4.27 -15.30
N CYS A 186 0.51 5.55 -15.15
CA CYS A 186 0.65 6.24 -13.88
C CYS A 186 -0.40 5.77 -12.86
N GLU A 187 -0.02 5.71 -11.60
CA GLU A 187 -0.86 5.22 -10.52
C GLU A 187 -1.70 6.35 -9.91
N THR A 188 -3.03 6.24 -9.93
CA THR A 188 -3.94 7.27 -9.39
C THR A 188 -4.10 7.15 -7.88
N LEU A 189 -3.51 8.06 -7.12
CA LEU A 189 -3.62 8.17 -5.66
C LEU A 189 -4.79 9.12 -5.29
N PHE A 190 -5.07 9.32 -4.00
CA PHE A 190 -6.22 10.13 -3.57
C PHE A 190 -6.10 11.59 -3.96
N SER A 191 -4.89 12.17 -3.90
CA SER A 191 -4.66 13.60 -4.14
C SER A 191 -3.81 13.91 -5.38
N PHE A 192 -3.12 12.93 -5.95
CA PHE A 192 -2.27 13.11 -7.14
C PHE A 192 -2.10 11.82 -7.93
N LYS A 193 -1.46 11.89 -9.10
CA LYS A 193 -1.11 10.72 -9.92
C LYS A 193 0.40 10.51 -9.88
N LEU A 194 0.84 9.30 -9.57
CA LEU A 194 2.25 8.94 -9.50
C LEU A 194 2.71 8.35 -10.84
N CYS A 195 3.63 9.02 -11.52
CA CYS A 195 4.22 8.54 -12.76
C CYS A 195 5.67 8.10 -12.52
N VAL A 196 6.00 6.87 -12.91
CA VAL A 196 7.39 6.37 -12.87
C VAL A 196 8.00 6.62 -14.24
N ASN A 197 9.07 7.41 -14.29
CA ASN A 197 9.76 7.81 -15.53
C ASN A 197 8.83 8.49 -16.54
N PRO A 198 8.30 9.70 -16.26
CA PRO A 198 8.11 10.61 -17.38
C PRO A 198 9.47 10.77 -18.09
N GLU A 199 9.46 11.02 -19.40
CA GLU A 199 10.69 11.34 -20.14
C GLU A 199 11.55 12.40 -19.42
N ALA A 200 12.82 12.54 -19.81
CA ALA A 200 13.75 13.45 -19.16
C ALA A 200 13.10 14.81 -18.86
N ILE A 201 12.95 15.14 -17.58
CA ILE A 201 12.36 16.41 -17.15
C ILE A 201 13.19 17.53 -17.75
N SER A 202 12.58 18.31 -18.62
CA SER A 202 13.26 19.33 -19.40
C SER A 202 13.08 20.70 -18.77
N LYS A 203 14.13 21.52 -18.83
CA LYS A 203 14.03 22.94 -18.47
C LYS A 203 13.26 23.67 -19.56
N SER A 204 12.21 24.40 -19.18
CA SER A 204 11.31 25.13 -20.09
C SER A 204 12.00 26.12 -21.02
N LYS A 205 13.21 26.58 -20.68
CA LYS A 205 13.99 27.54 -21.49
C LYS A 205 14.86 26.92 -22.57
N HIS A 206 14.99 25.59 -22.65
CA HIS A 206 16.04 24.94 -23.45
C HIS A 206 15.53 23.97 -24.52
N GLN A 207 14.22 23.76 -24.64
CA GLN A 207 13.67 22.84 -25.62
C GLN A 207 12.54 23.47 -26.44
N GLU A 208 12.64 23.32 -27.76
CA GLU A 208 11.61 23.73 -28.72
C GLU A 208 10.44 22.73 -28.67
N ASN A 209 9.64 22.79 -27.61
CA ASN A 209 8.36 22.08 -27.53
C ASN A 209 7.23 23.06 -27.88
N CYS A 210 6.34 22.65 -28.79
CA CYS A 210 5.24 23.48 -29.26
C CYS A 210 4.30 23.88 -28.11
N GLU A 211 3.88 22.92 -27.31
CA GLU A 211 2.87 23.10 -26.27
C GLU A 211 3.39 23.96 -25.12
N VAL A 212 4.65 23.78 -24.71
CA VAL A 212 5.33 24.63 -23.72
C VAL A 212 5.46 26.05 -24.24
N SER A 213 5.78 26.21 -25.52
CA SER A 213 5.88 27.54 -26.14
C SER A 213 4.53 28.24 -26.20
N LEU A 214 3.47 27.52 -26.59
CA LEU A 214 2.10 28.04 -26.62
C LEU A 214 1.59 28.38 -25.21
N TYR A 215 1.95 27.57 -24.21
CA TYR A 215 1.61 27.84 -22.81
C TYR A 215 2.26 29.13 -22.30
N ASN A 216 3.56 29.31 -22.58
CA ASN A 216 4.33 30.45 -22.11
C ASN A 216 4.05 31.74 -22.89
N SER A 217 3.80 31.64 -24.20
CA SER A 217 3.71 32.79 -25.11
C SER A 217 2.79 32.47 -26.31
N PRO A 218 1.46 32.48 -26.11
CA PRO A 218 0.48 31.99 -27.09
C PRO A 218 0.47 32.75 -28.43
N TYR A 219 1.08 33.93 -28.50
CA TYR A 219 1.07 34.80 -29.69
C TYR A 219 2.39 34.82 -30.46
N GLN A 220 3.45 34.14 -30.00
CA GLN A 220 4.81 34.34 -30.51
C GLN A 220 5.39 33.17 -31.32
N THR A 221 4.75 32.01 -31.36
CA THR A 221 5.38 30.79 -31.90
C THR A 221 4.70 30.21 -33.13
N ILE A 222 5.38 30.35 -34.27
CA ILE A 222 4.99 29.75 -35.57
C ILE A 222 6.00 28.64 -35.97
N GLY A 223 7.20 28.58 -35.38
CA GLY A 223 8.26 27.69 -35.86
C GLY A 223 8.25 26.25 -35.33
N ALA A 224 7.84 26.03 -34.08
CA ALA A 224 7.98 24.74 -33.39
C ALA A 224 6.75 23.82 -33.47
N CYS A 225 5.63 24.31 -34.00
CA CYS A 225 4.34 23.63 -33.99
C CYS A 225 3.98 23.01 -35.35
N ASN A 226 3.35 21.85 -35.32
CA ASN A 226 2.79 21.23 -36.51
C ASN A 226 1.39 21.77 -36.79
N PHE A 227 1.19 22.28 -38.01
CA PHE A 227 -0.06 22.87 -38.45
C PHE A 227 -0.73 21.99 -39.50
N LYS A 228 -2.04 21.80 -39.35
CA LYS A 228 -2.87 21.06 -40.30
C LYS A 228 -4.03 21.91 -40.78
N TYR A 229 -4.17 22.00 -42.09
CA TYR A 229 -5.30 22.67 -42.73
C TYR A 229 -6.32 21.63 -43.17
N MET A 230 -7.59 21.84 -42.84
CA MET A 230 -8.66 20.93 -43.22
C MET A 230 -10.01 21.65 -43.37
N ASN A 231 -10.97 20.96 -43.99
CA ASN A 231 -12.36 21.40 -44.06
C ASN A 231 -13.18 20.55 -43.08
N LEU A 232 -13.86 21.21 -42.14
CA LEU A 232 -14.79 20.54 -41.23
C LEU A 232 -16.12 20.33 -41.95
N ASN A 233 -16.39 19.08 -42.34
CA ASN A 233 -17.69 18.68 -42.88
C ASN A 233 -18.58 18.01 -41.82
N THR A 234 -18.02 17.73 -40.65
CA THR A 234 -18.64 16.99 -39.55
C THR A 234 -18.25 17.61 -38.22
N THR A 235 -19.17 17.67 -37.27
CA THR A 235 -18.89 18.13 -35.91
C THR A 235 -17.97 17.15 -35.19
N ILE A 236 -16.91 17.66 -34.59
CA ILE A 236 -15.97 16.91 -33.75
C ILE A 236 -16.36 17.11 -32.29
N TRP A 237 -16.34 16.03 -31.52
CA TRP A 237 -16.67 16.03 -30.09
C TRP A 237 -15.48 15.58 -29.27
N HIS A 238 -15.06 16.40 -28.31
CA HIS A 238 -14.02 16.08 -27.33
C HIS A 238 -14.63 15.95 -25.95
N LYS A 239 -14.43 14.78 -25.33
CA LYS A 239 -14.87 14.55 -23.97
C LYS A 239 -13.97 15.30 -23.00
N LEU A 240 -14.55 16.04 -22.08
CA LEU A 240 -13.81 16.69 -20.99
C LEU A 240 -13.66 15.74 -19.81
N TYR A 241 -12.73 16.07 -18.91
CA TYR A 241 -12.51 15.33 -17.67
C TYR A 241 -13.75 15.31 -16.75
N LEU A 242 -14.56 16.38 -16.79
CA LEU A 242 -15.80 16.48 -16.02
C LEU A 242 -16.87 15.52 -16.57
N GLN A 243 -17.67 14.94 -15.66
CA GLN A 243 -18.78 14.07 -16.06
C GLN A 243 -19.76 14.82 -16.96
N ASN A 244 -20.15 14.17 -18.07
CA ASN A 244 -21.11 14.68 -19.06
C ASN A 244 -20.75 16.03 -19.70
N ALA A 245 -19.47 16.41 -19.71
CA ALA A 245 -19.00 17.64 -20.32
C ALA A 245 -18.25 17.35 -21.63
N TRP A 246 -18.55 18.13 -22.68
CA TRP A 246 -18.00 17.97 -24.02
C TRP A 246 -17.69 19.32 -24.64
N LEU A 247 -16.59 19.39 -25.38
CA LEU A 247 -16.31 20.45 -26.34
C LEU A 247 -16.72 19.97 -27.72
N TYR A 248 -17.35 20.83 -28.51
CA TYR A 248 -17.72 20.51 -29.88
C TYR A 248 -17.44 21.68 -30.81
N TYR A 249 -17.14 21.36 -32.06
CA TYR A 249 -16.92 22.33 -33.13
C TYR A 249 -17.02 21.68 -34.51
#